data_AF-A0A2V9ISE5-F1
#
_entry.id   AF-A0A2V9ISE5-F1
#
_cell.length_a   1.000
_cell.length_b   1.000
_cell.length_c   1.000
_cell.angle_alpha   90.00
_cell.angle_beta   90.00
_cell.angle_gamma   90.00
#
_symmetry.space_group_name_H-M   'P 1'
#
loop_
_entity.id
_entity.type
_entity.pdbx_description
1 polymer ?
#
loop_
_entity_poly.entity_id
_entity_poly.type
_entity_poly.pdbx_seq_one_letter_code
_entity_poly.pdbx_strand_id
1 'polypeptide(L)' 'PRTLFLRIPHDGEPIPPEHGGPLRLVIPRLYAWESAKSVKGIEPIARDQPGFWEQNGYHMWGDPWKEERFR' A
#
# COMPACT_ATOMS: atom_id res chain seq x y z
N PRO A 1 -14.37 6.78 6.61
CA PRO A 1 -14.14 5.35 6.29
C PRO A 1 -12.70 5.11 5.79
N ARG A 2 -11.94 4.26 6.49
CA ARG A 2 -10.59 3.82 6.07
C ARG A 2 -10.72 2.55 5.24
N THR A 3 -11.19 2.67 4.01
CA THR A 3 -11.42 1.52 3.13
C THR A 3 -10.11 1.09 2.47
N LEU A 4 -9.78 -0.19 2.60
CA LEU A 4 -8.63 -0.86 2.01
C LEU A 4 -9.15 -1.84 0.96
N PHE A 5 -8.55 -1.84 -0.23
CA PHE A 5 -8.93 -2.75 -1.32
C PHE A 5 -7.84 -3.77 -1.57
N LEU A 6 -8.28 -5.01 -1.80
CA LEU A 6 -7.43 -6.08 -2.29
C LEU A 6 -7.76 -6.31 -3.76
N ARG A 7 -6.80 -6.08 -4.65
CA ARG A 7 -6.97 -6.28 -6.08
C ARG A 7 -6.51 -7.69 -6.45
N ILE A 8 -7.46 -8.46 -6.95
CA ILE A 8 -7.29 -9.76 -7.64
C ILE A 8 -7.50 -9.54 -9.16
N PRO A 9 -7.26 -10.54 -10.04
CA PRO A 9 -7.50 -10.41 -11.48
C PRO A 9 -8.84 -9.73 -11.80
N HIS A 10 -8.82 -8.76 -12.71
CA HIS A 10 -9.99 -7.95 -13.10
C HIS A 10 -10.33 -8.30 -14.55
N ASP A 11 -11.61 -8.54 -14.84
CA ASP A 11 -12.10 -8.99 -16.16
C ASP A 11 -11.48 -10.31 -16.67
N GLY A 12 -11.06 -11.18 -15.75
CA GLY A 12 -10.41 -12.46 -16.09
C GLY A 12 -8.92 -12.35 -16.41
N GLU A 13 -8.39 -11.13 -16.57
CA GLU A 13 -6.98 -10.90 -16.85
C GLU A 13 -6.15 -10.79 -15.57
N PRO A 14 -5.04 -11.55 -15.45
CA PRO A 14 -4.16 -11.46 -14.29
C PRO A 14 -3.51 -10.09 -14.19
N ILE A 15 -3.27 -9.63 -12.96
CA ILE A 15 -2.51 -8.41 -12.73
C ILE A 15 -1.07 -8.66 -13.22
N PRO A 16 -0.52 -7.82 -14.13
CA PRO A 16 0.86 -8.00 -14.57
C PRO A 16 1.83 -7.93 -13.38
N PRO A 17 2.93 -8.71 -13.39
CA PRO A 17 3.90 -8.73 -12.28
C PRO A 17 4.43 -7.34 -11.90
N GLU A 18 4.70 -6.48 -12.89
CA GLU A 18 5.14 -5.09 -12.70
C GLU A 18 4.12 -4.20 -11.95
N HIS A 19 2.84 -4.55 -12.06
CA HIS A 19 1.74 -3.89 -11.34
C HIS A 19 1.49 -4.51 -9.96
N GLY A 20 2.25 -5.52 -9.56
CA GLY A 20 2.15 -6.17 -8.24
C GLY A 20 1.23 -7.38 -8.22
N GLY A 21 1.07 -8.08 -9.35
CA GLY A 21 0.37 -9.37 -9.37
C GLY A 21 1.04 -10.44 -8.49
N PRO A 22 0.33 -11.55 -8.19
CA PRO A 22 -1.09 -11.80 -8.49
C PRO A 22 -2.06 -11.04 -7.57
N LEU A 23 -1.54 -10.41 -6.52
CA LEU A 23 -2.33 -9.77 -5.47
C LEU A 23 -1.71 -8.43 -5.07
N ARG A 24 -2.51 -7.37 -5.14
CA ARG A 24 -2.08 -6.02 -4.76
C ARG A 24 -2.99 -5.42 -3.69
N LEU A 25 -2.39 -4.82 -2.67
CA LEU A 25 -3.07 -3.97 -1.70
C LEU A 25 -3.15 -2.54 -2.24
N VAL A 26 -4.32 -1.91 -2.14
CA VAL A 26 -4.53 -0.53 -2.57
C VAL A 26 -5.20 0.27 -1.47
N ILE A 27 -4.58 1.41 -1.14
CA ILE A 27 -5.13 2.39 -0.21
C ILE A 27 -5.37 3.70 -0.99
N PRO A 28 -6.59 3.93 -1.52
CA PRO A 28 -6.82 5.00 -2.51
C PRO A 28 -6.56 6.43 -2.03
N ARG A 29 -6.53 6.64 -0.71
CA ARG A 29 -6.39 7.97 -0.11
C ARG A 29 -4.97 8.32 0.32
N LEU A 30 -4.04 7.39 0.24
CA LEU A 30 -2.64 7.61 0.60
C LEU A 30 -1.76 7.60 -0.64
N TYR A 31 -0.53 8.05 -0.51
CA TYR A 31 0.47 7.90 -1.55
C TYR A 31 0.66 6.45 -1.97
N ALA A 32 0.97 6.25 -3.25
CA ALA A 32 1.05 4.92 -3.85
C ALA A 32 2.13 4.02 -3.24
N TRP A 33 3.13 4.58 -2.54
CA TRP A 33 4.16 3.79 -1.85
C TRP A 33 3.59 2.99 -0.67
N GLU A 34 2.48 3.44 -0.06
CA GLU A 34 1.76 2.70 0.99
C GLU A 34 0.93 1.53 0.43
N SER A 35 0.73 1.47 -0.88
CA SER A 35 0.00 0.40 -1.54
C SER A 35 0.94 -0.75 -1.93
N ALA A 36 0.99 -1.78 -1.09
CA ALA A 36 1.88 -2.93 -1.25
C ALA A 36 1.60 -3.75 -2.53
N LYS A 37 2.68 -4.06 -3.27
CA LYS A 37 2.68 -4.95 -4.44
C LYS A 37 2.99 -6.40 -4.03
N SER A 38 2.45 -7.36 -4.78
CA SER A 38 2.81 -8.78 -4.66
C SER A 38 2.67 -9.32 -3.24
N VAL A 39 1.53 -9.03 -2.62
CA VAL A 39 1.23 -9.37 -1.23
C VAL A 39 1.11 -10.89 -1.09
N LYS A 40 1.84 -11.45 -0.13
CA LYS A 40 1.81 -12.89 0.19
C LYS A 40 1.05 -13.22 1.48
N GLY A 41 0.88 -12.23 2.35
CA GLY A 41 0.24 -12.40 3.65
C GLY A 41 0.01 -11.04 4.32
N ILE A 42 -0.86 -11.04 5.32
CA ILE A 42 -1.19 -9.89 6.14
C ILE A 42 -1.06 -10.32 7.59
N GLU A 43 -0.25 -9.63 8.36
CA GLU A 43 -0.07 -9.86 9.79
C GLU A 43 -0.61 -8.66 10.57
N PRO A 44 -1.65 -8.83 11.40
CA PRO A 44 -2.13 -7.78 12.27
C PRO A 44 -1.11 -7.50 13.38
N ILE A 45 -0.71 -6.23 13.51
CA ILE A 45 0.18 -5.78 14.59
C ILE A 45 -0.57 -4.87 15.57
N ALA A 46 -0.20 -4.92 16.85
CA ALA A 46 -0.91 -4.19 17.89
C ALA A 46 -0.59 -2.68 17.95
N ARG A 47 0.49 -2.26 17.30
CA ARG A 47 0.97 -0.87 17.29
C ARG A 47 1.57 -0.56 15.92
N ASP A 48 1.43 0.69 15.50
CA ASP A 48 2.05 1.19 14.28
C ASP A 48 3.57 1.04 14.37
N GLN A 49 4.16 0.51 13.30
CA GLN A 49 5.59 0.30 13.16
C GLN A 49 6.03 0.79 11.78
N PRO A 50 7.18 1.50 11.68
CA PRO A 50 7.64 2.03 10.42
C PRO A 50 8.03 0.90 9.46
N GLY A 51 7.41 0.89 8.29
CA GLY A 51 7.75 0.04 7.17
C GLY A 51 9.03 0.48 6.45
N PHE A 52 9.25 -0.11 5.28
CA PHE A 52 10.46 0.14 4.49
C PHE A 52 10.60 1.61 4.10
N TRP A 53 9.54 2.27 3.65
CA TRP A 53 9.62 3.66 3.17
C TRP A 53 9.77 4.63 4.33
N GLU A 54 9.07 4.43 5.43
CA GLU A 54 9.12 5.29 6.60
C GLU A 54 10.50 5.26 7.29
N GLN A 55 11.17 4.10 7.26
CA GLN A 55 12.57 3.98 7.69
C GLN A 55 13.54 4.74 6.77
N ASN A 56 13.17 4.97 5.51
CA ASN A 56 13.97 5.71 4.52
C ASN A 56 13.56 7.20 4.43
N GLY A 57 12.88 7.75 5.45
CA GLY A 57 12.61 9.18 5.58
C GLY A 57 11.23 9.62 5.05
N TYR A 58 10.38 8.68 4.65
CA TYR A 58 9.00 8.98 4.26
C TYR A 58 8.11 9.19 5.50
N HIS A 59 7.02 9.92 5.30
CA HIS A 59 6.04 10.16 6.36
C HIS A 59 5.31 8.86 6.77
N MET A 60 4.97 8.73 8.05
CA MET A 60 4.29 7.54 8.60
C MET A 60 2.90 7.26 8.01
N TRP A 61 2.27 8.26 7.42
CA TRP A 61 0.90 8.17 6.93
C TRP A 61 0.76 8.46 5.44
N GLY A 62 1.61 9.33 4.86
CA GLY A 62 1.60 9.55 3.42
C GLY A 62 0.31 10.14 2.85
N ASP A 63 -0.36 11.10 3.51
CA ASP A 63 -1.53 11.77 2.94
C ASP A 63 -1.13 12.78 1.84
N PRO A 64 -1.59 12.59 0.58
CA PRO A 64 -1.25 13.47 -0.53
C PRO A 64 -1.87 14.86 -0.40
N TRP A 65 -3.01 15.00 0.28
CA TRP A 65 -3.69 16.29 0.44
C TRP A 65 -3.03 17.17 1.50
N LYS A 66 -2.30 16.55 2.43
CA LYS A 66 -1.51 17.23 3.45
C LYS A 66 -0.03 17.33 3.09
N GLU A 67 0.33 16.93 1.88
CA GLU A 67 1.72 16.94 1.38
C GLU A 67 2.71 16.17 2.28
N GLU A 68 2.22 15.13 2.94
CA GLU A 68 2.98 14.29 3.88
C GLU A 68 3.94 13.34 3.13
N ARG A 69 4.94 13.88 2.42
CA ARG A 69 5.89 13.05 1.66
C ARG A 69 7.04 12.55 2.51
N PHE A 70 7.64 13.45 3.26
CA PHE A 70 8.82 13.21 4.10
C PHE A 70 8.52 13.62 5.54
N ARG A 71 9.42 13.27 6.46
CA ARG A 71 9.41 13.78 7.84
C ARG A 71 9.86 15.23 7.93
#